data_AF-A0A6P0Q4T2-F1
#
_entry.id   AF-A0A6P0Q4T2-F1
#
_cell.length_a   1.000
_cell.length_b   1.000
_cell.length_c   1.000
_cell.angle_alpha   90.00
_cell.angle_beta   90.00
_cell.angle_gamma   90.00
#
_symmetry.space_group_name_H-M   'P 1'
#
loop_
_entity.id
_entity.type
_entity.pdbx_description
1 polymer ?
#
loop_
_entity_poly.entity_id
_entity_poly.type
_entity_poly.pdbx_seq_one_letter_code
_entity_poly.pdbx_strand_id
1 'polypeptide(L)'
;ISRLGCLVDLAEQTKVILRKGAWYSHNGDNIAQGRDNTVKYLVEHPEFAENIEQQVRQQLDMGAVVSANSVAPVDSKEADSIEAGDEEA
;
A
#
# COMPACT_ATOMS: atom_id res chain seq x y z
N ILE A 1 10.39 15.89 -10.10
CA ILE A 1 9.30 14.87 -10.10
C ILE A 1 9.57 13.96 -8.91
N SER A 2 8.70 13.98 -7.90
CA SER A 2 8.87 13.20 -6.66
C SER A 2 8.56 11.72 -6.89
N ARG A 3 9.40 10.80 -6.39
CA ARG A 3 9.24 9.34 -6.57
C ARG A 3 7.85 8.84 -6.16
N LEU A 4 7.33 9.32 -5.03
CA LEU A 4 6.02 8.93 -4.51
C LEU A 4 4.86 9.45 -5.38
N GLY A 5 5.00 10.65 -5.95
CA GLY A 5 4.01 11.18 -6.88
C GLY A 5 3.90 10.35 -8.15
N CYS A 6 5.01 9.74 -8.60
CA CYS A 6 5.03 8.78 -9.71
C CYS A 6 4.40 7.44 -9.29
N LEU A 7 4.68 6.98 -8.08
CA LEU A 7 4.11 5.74 -7.54
C LEU A 7 2.58 5.78 -7.46
N VAL A 8 2.00 6.89 -6.98
CA VAL A 8 0.53 7.07 -6.97
C VAL A 8 -0.06 7.04 -8.39
N ASP A 9 0.65 7.60 -9.36
CA ASP A 9 0.24 7.60 -10.77
C ASP A 9 0.21 6.18 -11.34
N LEU A 10 1.29 5.42 -11.11
CA LEU A 10 1.38 4.01 -11.51
C LEU A 10 0.34 3.15 -10.80
N ALA A 11 0.06 3.43 -9.53
CA ALA A 11 -0.96 2.72 -8.75
C ALA A 11 -2.39 2.99 -9.26
N GLU A 12 -2.67 4.22 -9.72
CA GLU A 12 -3.93 4.54 -10.38
C GLU A 12 -4.03 3.84 -11.74
N GLN A 13 -2.96 3.85 -12.53
CA GLN A 13 -2.91 3.20 -13.86
C GLN A 13 -3.08 1.67 -13.78
N THR A 14 -2.49 1.03 -12.78
CA THR A 14 -2.58 -0.42 -12.54
C THR A 14 -3.85 -0.85 -11.80
N LYS A 15 -4.72 0.10 -11.45
CA LYS A 15 -5.94 -0.08 -10.64
C LYS A 15 -5.67 -0.69 -9.25
N VAL A 16 -4.45 -0.55 -8.74
CA VAL A 16 -4.13 -0.88 -7.35
C VAL A 16 -4.85 0.11 -6.43
N ILE A 17 -4.77 1.41 -6.77
CA ILE A 17 -5.52 2.46 -6.09
C ILE A 17 -6.70 2.88 -6.97
N LEU A 18 -7.89 2.92 -6.36
CA LEU A 18 -9.12 3.35 -6.98
C LEU A 18 -9.47 4.77 -6.54
N ARG A 19 -9.73 5.63 -7.51
CA ARG A 19 -10.16 7.01 -7.25
C ARG A 19 -11.69 7.12 -7.34
N LYS A 20 -12.34 7.39 -6.21
CA LYS A 20 -13.77 7.74 -6.12
C LYS A 20 -13.92 9.25 -5.98
N GLY A 21 -13.87 9.95 -7.12
CA GLY A 21 -13.98 11.41 -7.17
C GLY A 21 -12.74 12.10 -6.59
N ALA A 22 -12.85 12.65 -5.40
CA ALA A 22 -11.72 13.25 -4.67
C ALA A 22 -11.03 12.26 -3.71
N TRP A 23 -11.62 11.09 -3.44
CA TRP A 23 -11.10 10.10 -2.51
C TRP A 23 -10.29 9.02 -3.22
N TYR A 24 -9.17 8.62 -2.63
CA TYR A 24 -8.36 7.48 -3.03
C TYR A 24 -8.60 6.33 -2.07
N SER A 25 -8.86 5.15 -2.62
CA SER A 25 -9.11 3.91 -1.88
C SER A 25 -8.19 2.80 -2.38
N HIS A 26 -7.69 1.95 -1.48
CA HIS A 26 -6.88 0.78 -1.79
C HIS A 26 -7.52 -0.44 -1.13
N ASN A 27 -7.74 -1.50 -1.91
CA ASN A 27 -8.33 -2.76 -1.46
C ASN A 27 -9.67 -2.66 -0.68
N GLY A 28 -10.42 -1.57 -0.83
CA GLY A 28 -11.68 -1.30 -0.12
C GLY A 28 -11.56 -0.29 1.01
N ASP A 29 -10.35 -0.03 1.51
CA ASP A 29 -10.06 0.97 2.53
C ASP A 29 -9.79 2.34 1.91
N ASN A 30 -10.24 3.40 2.58
CA ASN A 30 -10.03 4.77 2.11
C ASN A 30 -8.70 5.28 2.65
N ILE A 31 -7.78 5.64 1.76
CA ILE A 31 -6.46 6.14 2.13
C ILE A 31 -6.54 7.63 2.47
N ALA A 32 -6.89 8.45 1.48
CA ALA A 32 -6.80 9.90 1.59
C ALA A 32 -7.65 10.62 0.55
N GLN A 33 -7.96 11.88 0.84
CA GLN A 33 -8.66 12.76 -0.10
C GLN A 33 -7.65 13.64 -0.85
N GLY A 34 -7.61 13.51 -2.17
CA GLY A 34 -6.74 14.30 -3.05
C GLY A 34 -5.33 13.72 -3.18
N ARG A 35 -4.69 14.00 -4.32
CA ARG A 35 -3.37 13.44 -4.67
C ARG A 35 -2.29 13.81 -3.66
N ASP A 36 -2.31 15.04 -3.17
CA ASP A 36 -1.30 15.56 -2.23
C ASP A 36 -1.33 14.83 -0.87
N ASN A 37 -2.53 14.62 -0.32
CA ASN A 37 -2.69 13.87 0.92
C ASN A 37 -2.36 12.39 0.76
N THR A 38 -2.68 11.78 -0.39
CA THR A 38 -2.23 10.41 -0.68
C THR A 38 -0.71 10.33 -0.69
N VAL A 39 -0.02 11.27 -1.36
CA VAL A 39 1.45 11.29 -1.36
C VAL A 39 2.00 11.46 0.05
N LYS A 40 1.45 12.37 0.87
CA LYS A 40 1.83 12.52 2.28
C LYS A 40 1.64 11.24 3.07
N TYR A 41 0.50 10.56 2.89
CA TYR A 41 0.24 9.28 3.54
C TYR A 41 1.31 8.24 3.20
N LEU A 42 1.73 8.14 1.93
CA LEU A 42 2.84 7.26 1.54
C LEU A 42 4.21 7.71 2.08
N VAL A 43 4.43 9.01 2.33
CA VAL A 43 5.66 9.49 3.00
C VAL A 43 5.67 9.07 4.47
N GLU A 44 4.53 9.24 5.16
CA GLU A 44 4.38 8.93 6.58
C GLU A 44 4.36 7.43 6.84
N HIS A 45 3.89 6.64 5.87
CA HIS A 45 3.82 5.18 5.93
C HIS A 45 4.67 4.51 4.83
N PRO A 46 6.01 4.40 5.01
CA PRO A 46 6.88 3.77 4.02
C PRO A 46 6.54 2.29 3.79
N GLU A 47 6.10 1.57 4.82
CA GLU A 47 5.60 0.18 4.72
C GLU A 47 4.44 0.05 3.72
N PHE A 48 3.53 1.03 3.71
CA PHE A 48 2.41 1.06 2.80
C PHE A 48 2.86 1.39 1.39
N ALA A 49 3.82 2.31 1.25
CA ALA A 49 4.40 2.64 -0.05
C ALA A 49 5.10 1.44 -0.70
N GLU A 50 5.86 0.65 0.07
CA GLU A 50 6.50 -0.58 -0.41
C GLU A 50 5.45 -1.63 -0.81
N ASN A 51 4.37 -1.77 -0.03
CA ASN A 51 3.27 -2.68 -0.38
C ASN A 51 2.59 -2.28 -1.69
N ILE A 52 2.29 -0.99 -1.88
CA ILE A 52 1.74 -0.46 -3.14
C ILE A 52 2.71 -0.69 -4.29
N GLU A 53 4.01 -0.41 -4.11
CA GLU A 53 5.01 -0.63 -5.16
C GLU A 53 5.05 -2.10 -5.60
N GLN A 54 5.06 -3.03 -4.65
CA GLN A 54 5.02 -4.46 -4.97
C GLN A 54 3.74 -4.87 -5.68
N GLN A 55 2.58 -4.38 -5.24
CA GLN A 55 1.32 -4.67 -5.92
C GLN A 55 1.29 -4.09 -7.33
N VAL A 56 1.78 -2.86 -7.53
CA VAL A 56 1.89 -2.22 -8.85
C VAL A 56 2.81 -3.03 -9.75
N ARG A 57 3.98 -3.45 -9.24
CA ARG A 57 4.93 -4.31 -9.95
C ARG A 57 4.26 -5.63 -10.37
N GLN A 58 3.63 -6.31 -9.41
CA GLN A 58 2.91 -7.55 -9.64
C GLN A 58 1.78 -7.39 -10.65
N GLN A 59 1.02 -6.29 -10.62
CA GLN A 59 -0.05 -6.01 -11.57
C GLN A 59 0.48 -5.71 -12.98
N LEU A 60 1.65 -5.06 -13.10
CA LEU A 60 2.32 -4.86 -14.39
C LEU A 60 2.86 -6.19 -14.95
N ASP A 61 3.46 -7.02 -14.10
CA ASP A 61 3.90 -8.37 -14.44
C ASP A 61 2.70 -9.26 -14.82
N MET A 62 1.63 -9.31 -14.02
CA MET A 62 0.37 -10.03 -14.31
C MET A 62 -0.37 -9.47 -15.53
N GLY A 63 -0.29 -8.17 -15.78
CA GLY A 63 -0.83 -7.55 -17.00
C GLY A 63 -0.13 -8.01 -18.27
N ALA A 64 1.12 -8.51 -18.16
CA ALA A 64 1.86 -9.13 -19.25
C ALA A 64 1.66 -10.66 -19.33
N VAL A 65 1.22 -11.32 -18.24
CA VAL A 65 0.95 -12.76 -18.21
C VAL A 65 -0.45 -13.06 -17.62
N VAL A 66 -1.44 -13.06 -18.53
CA VAL A 66 -2.69 -13.84 -18.55
C VAL A 66 -3.07 -14.64 -17.29
N SER A 67 -4.37 -14.54 -16.90
CA SER A 67 -5.19 -15.60 -16.27
C SER A 67 -4.43 -16.76 -15.60
N ALA A 68 -4.56 -16.84 -14.27
CA ALA A 68 -4.14 -17.93 -13.36
C ALA A 68 -2.75 -17.78 -12.72
N ASN A 69 -2.69 -17.12 -11.56
CA ASN A 69 -2.48 -17.81 -10.27
C ASN A 69 -2.44 -16.83 -9.10
N SER A 70 -3.17 -17.14 -8.02
CA SER A 70 -3.06 -16.50 -6.71
C SER A 70 -1.63 -16.48 -6.16
N VAL A 71 -1.25 -15.38 -5.52
CA VAL A 71 -0.57 -15.41 -4.21
C VAL A 71 -0.88 -14.12 -3.46
N ALA A 72 -1.50 -14.26 -2.30
CA ALA A 72 -1.52 -13.28 -1.23
C ALA A 72 -0.96 -14.01 0.01
N PRO A 73 -0.54 -13.29 1.06
CA PRO A 73 0.40 -12.18 1.11
C PRO A 73 1.64 -12.62 1.93
N VAL A 74 2.80 -12.04 1.66
CA VAL A 74 3.94 -12.11 2.60
C VAL A 74 4.37 -10.68 2.91
N ASP A 75 4.03 -10.22 4.11
CA ASP A 75 5.06 -9.67 5.00
C ASP A 75 4.55 -9.75 6.44
N SER A 76 5.01 -10.79 7.11
CA SER A 76 5.00 -10.87 8.56
C SER A 76 6.14 -9.99 9.05
N LYS A 77 5.82 -8.91 9.76
CA LYS A 77 6.74 -8.33 10.74
C LYS A 77 6.13 -8.44 12.13
N GLU A 78 6.32 -9.62 12.70
CA GLU A 78 6.30 -9.84 14.14
C GLU A 78 7.69 -9.50 14.68
N ALA A 79 7.74 -8.52 15.58
CA ALA A 79 8.71 -8.32 16.67
C ALA A 79 8.54 -6.87 17.18
N ASP A 80 8.48 -6.54 18.46
CA ASP A 80 8.42 -7.25 19.73
C ASP A 80 8.31 -6.12 20.76
N SER A 81 7.27 -6.10 21.58
CA SER A 81 7.31 -5.42 22.89
C SER A 81 6.14 -5.88 23.73
N ILE A 82 6.22 -7.13 24.17
CA ILE A 82 5.58 -7.55 25.42
C ILE A 82 6.70 -7.50 26.46
N GLU A 83 6.85 -6.37 27.15
CA GLU A 83 7.60 -6.37 28.42
C GLU A 83 6.62 -6.65 29.56
N ALA A 84 7.03 -7.65 30.36
CA ALA A 84 6.29 -8.34 31.38
C ALA A 84 5.91 -7.44 32.57
N GLY A 85 4.88 -7.87 33.30
CA GLY A 85 4.44 -7.23 34.54
C GLY A 85 5.45 -7.30 35.67
N ASP A 86 5.22 -6.43 36.65
CA ASP A 86 5.58 -6.68 38.04
C ASP A 86 4.32 -6.46 38.88
N GLU A 87 3.89 -7.56 39.49
CA GLU A 87 2.93 -7.65 40.57
C GLU A 87 3.66 -7.23 41.85
N GLU A 88 3.24 -6.16 42.52
CA GLU A 88 3.55 -5.99 43.94
C GLU A 88 2.28 -5.69 44.73
N ALA A 89 2.08 -6.52 45.74
CA ALA A 89 0.99 -6.53 46.70
C ALA A 89 1.20 -5.50 47.83
#